data_AF-A0AAN7JL85-F1
#
_entry.id   AF-A0AAN7JL85-F1
#
_cell.length_a   1.000
_cell.length_b   1.000
_cell.length_c   1.000
_cell.angle_alpha   90.00
_cell.angle_beta   90.00
_cell.angle_gamma   90.00
#
_symmetry.space_group_name_H-M   'P 1'
#
loop_
_entity.id
_entity.type
_entity.pdbx_description
1 polymer ?
#
loop_
_entity_poly.entity_id
_entity_poly.type
_entity_poly.pdbx_seq_one_letter_code
_entity_poly.pdbx_strand_id
1 'polypeptide(L)'
;MLGCRTLLAKNSLKRKRKRKKDITGNCKKKAKKGKDSVSNGCSELEESSGGRPEEEGDSDPELGFSLKSTALSQSHGVQPLGNLYLSPGVVNSRSTGLGNLQTLTDELVLEILGHLTDSHLGVLSAVSKSFYVFCSHEPLWRNLVLESIGGGFLYNGSWKSTYVSTKYPAFVAASAPGSGLRVRDFFSDYLFQSWLCANLVMKPDWLEKDNIVRKRGISVEEFINSFEEPNKPVLLEGCMDGWPALEKWSKEYLIDLCGDAQFAVGPVEMRLKDYFWYSDQAKEERPLYLFDPKFAEKVPVLGLEYEVPVYFREDLFGALGNERPDYRWIIMGPGGSGSSFHIDPNSTSAWNAVIKGSKKWILFPPDVIPPGVHPSPDGAEVACPVSIMEWFMNFYDATKSWKKRPIECICKTGEVIFVPNGWWHLVINLEESIAITQNYVSRRNLLNVLDFLKKPNASTLVSGTRDRVNLHDKFRIAIEASFPGTISQLTRKAMEKEALKKKPSFWDSVTDSKSGAFKFSF
;
A
#
# COMPACT_ATOMS: atom_id res chain seq x y z
N MET A 1 -4.48 -5.73 7.33
CA MET A 1 -5.32 -6.32 8.39
C MET A 1 -6.67 -5.57 8.56
N LEU A 2 -7.44 -5.39 7.48
CA LEU A 2 -8.82 -4.89 7.56
C LEU A 2 -9.88 -6.00 7.33
N GLY A 3 -9.45 -7.25 7.09
CA GLY A 3 -10.34 -8.34 6.66
C GLY A 3 -10.98 -9.18 7.78
N CYS A 4 -10.44 -9.20 9.01
CA CYS A 4 -10.86 -10.23 9.99
C CYS A 4 -12.02 -9.82 10.92
N ARG A 5 -12.35 -8.52 11.04
CA ARG A 5 -13.39 -8.08 12.01
C ARG A 5 -14.83 -8.40 11.59
N THR A 6 -15.11 -8.52 10.30
CA THR A 6 -16.48 -8.71 9.77
C THR A 6 -17.01 -10.15 9.86
N LEU A 7 -16.14 -11.16 10.02
CA LEU A 7 -16.55 -12.57 9.98
C LEU A 7 -17.10 -13.09 11.33
N LEU A 8 -16.63 -12.56 12.46
CA LEU A 8 -17.01 -13.08 13.79
C LEU A 8 -18.30 -12.46 14.36
N ALA A 9 -18.70 -11.27 13.89
CA ALA A 9 -19.90 -10.59 14.40
C ALA A 9 -21.23 -11.24 13.96
N LYS A 10 -21.23 -12.13 12.96
CA LYS A 10 -22.46 -12.75 12.43
C LYS A 10 -22.94 -13.99 13.21
N ASN A 11 -22.13 -14.56 14.11
CA ASN A 11 -22.43 -15.88 14.69
C ASN A 11 -22.80 -15.92 16.19
N SER A 12 -22.96 -14.78 16.87
CA SER A 12 -23.24 -14.78 18.32
C SER A 12 -24.62 -14.25 18.71
N LEU A 13 -25.70 -14.86 18.19
CA LEU A 13 -27.05 -14.67 18.73
C LEU A 13 -27.82 -15.99 18.73
N LYS A 14 -27.73 -16.73 19.84
CA LYS A 14 -28.79 -17.51 20.51
C LYS A 14 -28.17 -18.53 21.46
N ARG A 15 -28.04 -18.20 22.75
CA ARG A 15 -28.14 -19.22 23.81
C ARG A 15 -28.77 -18.64 25.07
N LYS A 16 -29.90 -19.24 25.43
CA LYS A 16 -30.81 -18.86 26.51
C LYS A 16 -30.15 -19.02 27.88
N ARG A 17 -30.43 -18.06 28.76
CA ARG A 17 -30.22 -18.09 30.21
C ARG A 17 -30.83 -19.33 30.86
N LYS A 18 -30.07 -20.00 31.73
CA LYS A 18 -30.61 -20.80 32.85
C LYS A 18 -29.76 -20.55 34.10
N ARG A 19 -30.39 -19.97 35.12
CA ARG A 19 -29.89 -19.83 36.50
C ARG A 19 -29.81 -21.20 37.17
N LYS A 20 -28.78 -21.44 37.99
CA LYS A 20 -28.87 -22.29 39.20
C LYS A 20 -27.89 -21.83 40.28
N LYS A 21 -28.37 -21.97 41.52
CA LYS A 21 -27.88 -21.47 42.82
C LYS A 21 -26.61 -22.15 43.35
N ASP A 22 -25.92 -21.38 44.19
CA ASP A 22 -25.03 -21.66 45.32
C ASP A 22 -24.77 -23.11 45.74
N ILE A 23 -23.52 -23.39 46.14
CA ILE A 23 -23.14 -24.08 47.38
C ILE A 23 -21.76 -23.55 47.85
N THR A 24 -21.72 -23.18 49.12
CA THR A 24 -20.59 -22.76 49.95
C THR A 24 -19.59 -23.89 50.22
N GLY A 25 -18.29 -23.56 50.29
CA GLY A 25 -17.23 -24.47 50.73
C GLY A 25 -16.05 -23.72 51.33
N ASN A 26 -15.99 -23.69 52.65
CA ASN A 26 -15.01 -23.02 53.50
C ASN A 26 -13.72 -23.87 53.61
N CYS A 27 -12.52 -23.30 53.46
CA CYS A 27 -11.31 -23.94 54.02
C CYS A 27 -10.20 -22.93 54.34
N LYS A 28 -9.95 -22.78 55.65
CA LYS A 28 -8.82 -22.07 56.26
C LYS A 28 -7.56 -22.94 56.22
N LYS A 29 -6.37 -22.32 56.08
CA LYS A 29 -5.09 -22.66 56.76
C LYS A 29 -4.04 -21.59 56.38
N LYS A 30 -3.71 -20.71 57.32
CA LYS A 30 -2.55 -20.73 58.26
C LYS A 30 -1.26 -20.16 57.66
N ALA A 31 -0.87 -19.01 58.20
CA ALA A 31 0.39 -18.32 58.02
C ALA A 31 1.59 -19.06 58.66
N LYS A 32 2.80 -18.79 58.15
CA LYS A 32 4.03 -18.80 58.95
C LYS A 32 5.02 -17.77 58.41
N LYS A 33 5.41 -16.85 59.31
CA LYS A 33 6.53 -15.90 59.18
C LYS A 33 7.86 -16.63 59.34
N GLY A 34 8.89 -16.14 58.64
CA GLY A 34 10.29 -16.31 58.98
C GLY A 34 11.02 -15.02 58.64
N LYS A 35 11.51 -14.33 59.67
CA LYS A 35 12.52 -13.25 59.59
C LYS A 35 13.87 -13.91 59.39
N ASP A 36 14.79 -13.25 58.69
CA ASP A 36 16.15 -13.01 59.20
C ASP A 36 16.79 -11.81 58.50
N SER A 37 17.28 -10.92 59.35
CA SER A 37 18.20 -9.79 59.13
C SER A 37 19.64 -10.31 59.00
N VAL A 38 20.60 -9.64 58.36
CA VAL A 38 21.50 -8.64 59.00
C VAL A 38 22.56 -8.17 57.97
N SER A 39 22.74 -6.84 57.87
CA SER A 39 23.96 -5.99 57.63
C SER A 39 24.97 -6.31 56.51
N ASN A 40 25.87 -5.44 56.06
CA ASN A 40 26.14 -3.99 56.01
C ASN A 40 27.34 -3.91 55.03
N GLY A 41 27.49 -2.82 54.27
CA GLY A 41 28.72 -2.60 53.50
C GLY A 41 28.62 -1.42 52.55
N CYS A 42 28.88 -0.22 53.08
CA CYS A 42 29.04 1.02 52.34
C CYS A 42 30.51 1.18 51.90
N SER A 43 30.76 1.59 50.65
CA SER A 43 31.99 2.28 50.25
C SER A 43 31.73 3.11 48.99
N GLU A 44 31.73 4.42 49.20
CA GLU A 44 31.88 5.47 48.18
C GLU A 44 33.26 5.37 47.53
N LEU A 45 33.37 5.58 46.21
CA LEU A 45 34.56 6.10 45.56
C LEU A 45 34.17 6.90 44.30
N GLU A 46 34.83 8.04 44.17
CA GLU A 46 34.62 9.17 43.26
C GLU A 46 35.11 8.92 41.82
N GLU A 47 34.60 9.80 40.94
CA GLU A 47 35.04 10.25 39.61
C GLU A 47 36.23 9.58 38.89
N SER A 48 36.01 9.21 37.63
CA SER A 48 36.95 9.61 36.56
C SER A 48 36.24 9.78 35.21
N SER A 49 36.38 10.99 34.68
CA SER A 49 36.06 11.39 33.31
C SER A 49 36.95 10.67 32.30
N GLY A 50 36.34 9.95 31.36
CA GLY A 50 37.03 9.36 30.21
C GLY A 50 36.14 9.43 28.98
N GLY A 51 36.29 10.51 28.20
CA GLY A 51 35.71 10.59 26.86
C GLY A 51 36.32 9.51 25.97
N ARG A 52 35.47 8.70 25.33
CA ARG A 52 35.87 7.84 24.22
C ARG A 52 35.43 8.49 22.91
N PRO A 53 36.24 8.42 21.84
CA PRO A 53 35.94 9.10 20.58
C PRO A 53 34.71 8.47 19.93
N GLU A 54 33.92 9.31 19.28
CA GLU A 54 32.92 8.88 18.30
C GLU A 54 33.66 8.17 17.16
N GLU A 55 33.59 6.84 17.13
CA GLU A 55 33.94 6.07 15.94
C GLU A 55 32.83 6.31 14.91
N GLU A 56 33.08 7.23 13.99
CA GLU A 56 32.39 7.27 12.71
C GLU A 56 32.56 5.90 12.04
N GLY A 57 31.51 5.10 12.08
CA GLY A 57 31.45 3.83 11.38
C GLY A 57 31.48 4.09 9.88
N ASP A 58 32.67 3.95 9.30
CA ASP A 58 32.91 3.88 7.87
C ASP A 58 32.15 2.66 7.31
N SER A 59 30.96 2.92 6.75
CA SER A 59 30.12 1.87 6.18
C SER A 59 30.63 1.52 4.78
N ASP A 60 31.00 0.26 4.60
CA ASP A 60 31.24 -0.38 3.31
C ASP A 60 30.18 0.05 2.26
N PRO A 61 30.56 0.68 1.13
CA PRO A 61 29.63 1.29 0.18
C PRO A 61 28.66 0.31 -0.50
N GLU A 62 28.92 -1.00 -0.46
CA GLU A 62 28.20 -1.95 -1.32
C GLU A 62 26.85 -2.45 -0.77
N LEU A 63 26.53 -2.26 0.53
CA LEU A 63 25.32 -2.88 1.12
C LEU A 63 24.48 -2.00 2.07
N GLY A 64 24.97 -0.85 2.52
CA GLY A 64 24.31 -0.05 3.57
C GLY A 64 22.94 0.51 3.20
N PHE A 65 21.99 0.45 4.14
CA PHE A 65 20.73 1.22 4.09
C PHE A 65 20.91 2.53 4.87
N SER A 66 20.44 3.65 4.32
CA SER A 66 20.50 4.97 4.98
C SER A 66 19.14 5.35 5.56
N LEU A 67 19.15 5.94 6.76
CA LEU A 67 17.97 6.50 7.41
C LEU A 67 17.83 7.98 7.05
N LYS A 68 16.60 8.50 7.10
CA LYS A 68 16.33 9.94 7.00
C LYS A 68 17.09 10.68 8.11
N SER A 69 17.64 11.86 7.80
CA SER A 69 18.41 12.67 8.77
C SER A 69 17.61 13.02 10.04
N THR A 70 16.29 13.08 9.92
CA THR A 70 15.36 13.33 11.04
C THR A 70 15.08 12.10 11.90
N ALA A 71 15.62 10.92 11.56
CA ALA A 71 15.29 9.63 12.15
C ALA A 71 16.54 8.94 12.72
N LEU A 72 16.93 9.35 13.93
CA LEU A 72 18.02 8.68 14.66
C LEU A 72 17.48 7.37 15.27
N SER A 73 18.04 6.22 14.88
CA SER A 73 17.64 4.88 15.40
C SER A 73 17.69 4.81 16.92
N GLN A 74 18.66 5.51 17.52
CA GLN A 74 18.80 5.63 18.96
C GLN A 74 17.57 6.25 19.63
N SER A 75 16.79 7.09 18.94
CA SER A 75 15.62 7.78 19.52
C SER A 75 14.34 6.93 19.58
N HIS A 76 14.25 5.81 18.84
CA HIS A 76 13.01 5.03 18.71
C HIS A 76 12.71 4.12 19.92
N GLY A 77 13.74 3.59 20.59
CA GLY A 77 13.61 2.75 21.78
C GLY A 77 13.43 1.24 21.51
N VAL A 78 12.80 0.86 20.40
CA VAL A 78 12.79 -0.54 19.90
C VAL A 78 14.00 -0.75 19.00
N GLN A 79 14.70 -1.87 19.17
CA GLN A 79 15.90 -2.23 18.41
C GLN A 79 15.71 -3.56 17.67
N PRO A 80 16.46 -3.82 16.57
CA PRO A 80 16.40 -5.11 15.88
C PRO A 80 16.92 -6.24 16.78
N LEU A 81 16.34 -7.42 16.64
CA LEU A 81 16.62 -8.59 17.48
C LEU A 81 18.09 -9.03 17.39
N GLY A 82 18.71 -8.85 16.23
CA GLY A 82 20.14 -9.14 16.02
C GLY A 82 21.08 -8.43 17.01
N ASN A 83 20.72 -7.22 17.49
CA ASN A 83 21.54 -6.48 18.45
C ASN A 83 21.67 -7.20 19.80
N LEU A 84 20.70 -8.03 20.17
CA LEU A 84 20.75 -8.84 21.38
C LEU A 84 21.90 -9.85 21.34
N TYR A 85 22.19 -10.41 20.16
CA TYR A 85 23.29 -11.36 19.98
C TYR A 85 24.67 -10.70 20.21
N LEU A 86 24.76 -9.41 19.92
CA LEU A 86 25.98 -8.60 20.06
C LEU A 86 26.13 -7.96 21.44
N SER A 87 25.14 -8.12 22.33
CA SER A 87 25.09 -7.46 23.65
C SER A 87 25.13 -8.49 24.78
N PRO A 88 26.29 -9.11 25.05
CA PRO A 88 26.39 -10.15 26.07
C PRO A 88 25.98 -9.63 27.46
N GLY A 89 25.14 -10.39 28.16
CA GLY A 89 24.63 -10.04 29.48
C GLY A 89 23.37 -9.16 29.49
N VAL A 90 22.94 -8.65 28.33
CA VAL A 90 21.66 -7.93 28.20
C VAL A 90 20.52 -8.93 28.11
N VAL A 91 19.47 -8.71 28.91
CA VAL A 91 18.22 -9.48 28.83
C VAL A 91 17.20 -8.65 28.07
N ASN A 92 16.56 -9.25 27.07
CA ASN A 92 15.53 -8.56 26.29
C ASN A 92 14.35 -8.15 27.19
N SER A 93 14.17 -6.84 27.37
CA SER A 93 13.07 -6.23 28.12
C SER A 93 11.72 -6.75 27.65
N ARG A 94 11.57 -7.04 26.35
CA ARG A 94 10.38 -7.67 25.77
C ARG A 94 9.94 -8.88 26.58
N SER A 95 10.84 -9.84 26.77
CA SER A 95 10.57 -11.12 27.42
C SER A 95 10.24 -10.97 28.90
N THR A 96 11.04 -10.19 29.63
CA THR A 96 10.85 -9.98 31.07
C THR A 96 9.57 -9.22 31.38
N GLY A 97 9.21 -8.23 30.56
CA GLY A 97 7.99 -7.44 30.76
C GLY A 97 6.69 -8.10 30.25
N LEU A 98 6.75 -9.09 29.37
CA LEU A 98 5.57 -9.87 28.94
C LEU A 98 5.27 -11.06 29.88
N GLY A 99 6.25 -11.49 30.68
CA GLY A 99 6.09 -12.64 31.59
C GLY A 99 5.70 -13.91 30.80
N ASN A 100 4.61 -14.57 31.20
CA ASN A 100 4.16 -15.81 30.54
C ASN A 100 3.74 -15.62 29.07
N LEU A 101 3.41 -14.39 28.65
CA LEU A 101 3.04 -14.12 27.25
C LEU A 101 4.26 -13.99 26.32
N GLN A 102 5.49 -14.05 26.87
CA GLN A 102 6.71 -13.98 26.06
C GLN A 102 6.82 -15.11 25.01
N THR A 103 6.07 -16.20 25.19
CA THR A 103 6.02 -17.35 24.27
C THR A 103 5.26 -17.05 22.98
N LEU A 104 4.40 -16.03 22.98
CA LEU A 104 3.70 -15.56 21.79
C LEU A 104 4.65 -14.73 20.93
N THR A 105 4.46 -14.74 19.62
CA THR A 105 5.19 -13.83 18.71
C THR A 105 4.64 -12.40 18.84
N ASP A 106 5.40 -11.41 18.36
CA ASP A 106 5.00 -10.00 18.47
C ASP A 106 3.74 -9.68 17.65
N GLU A 107 3.58 -10.38 16.52
CA GLU A 107 2.38 -10.34 15.68
C GLU A 107 1.15 -10.79 16.46
N LEU A 108 1.23 -11.94 17.13
CA LEU A 108 0.12 -12.50 17.91
C LEU A 108 -0.22 -11.63 19.12
N VAL A 109 0.80 -11.06 19.79
CA VAL A 109 0.57 -10.10 20.87
C VAL A 109 -0.21 -8.90 20.34
N LEU A 110 0.23 -8.30 19.23
CA LEU A 110 -0.45 -7.15 18.64
C LEU A 110 -1.85 -7.49 18.10
N GLU A 111 -2.07 -8.68 17.57
CA GLU A 111 -3.39 -9.14 17.14
C GLU A 111 -4.37 -9.21 18.33
N ILE A 112 -3.93 -9.80 19.45
CA ILE A 112 -4.72 -9.84 20.70
C ILE A 112 -5.01 -8.43 21.19
N LEU A 113 -4.00 -7.55 21.23
CA LEU A 113 -4.17 -6.16 21.66
C LEU A 113 -5.10 -5.38 20.72
N GLY A 114 -5.12 -5.72 19.43
CA GLY A 114 -6.01 -5.16 18.43
C GLY A 114 -7.50 -5.42 18.69
N HIS A 115 -7.85 -6.34 19.60
CA HIS A 115 -9.22 -6.57 20.06
C HIS A 115 -9.62 -5.76 21.30
N LEU A 116 -8.67 -5.06 21.93
CA LEU A 116 -8.92 -4.28 23.14
C LEU A 116 -9.50 -2.90 22.80
N THR A 117 -10.27 -2.35 23.75
CA THR A 117 -10.73 -0.96 23.71
C THR A 117 -9.60 -0.01 24.11
N ASP A 118 -9.77 1.27 23.81
CA ASP A 118 -8.86 2.35 24.19
C ASP A 118 -8.54 2.37 25.69
N SER A 119 -9.55 2.18 26.54
CA SER A 119 -9.39 2.11 28.00
C SER A 119 -8.55 0.91 28.46
N HIS A 120 -8.79 -0.27 27.86
CA HIS A 120 -8.02 -1.48 28.18
C HIS A 120 -6.57 -1.36 27.71
N LEU A 121 -6.31 -0.78 26.53
CA LEU A 121 -4.95 -0.49 26.07
C LEU A 121 -4.23 0.49 27.01
N GLY A 122 -4.94 1.52 27.48
CA GLY A 122 -4.42 2.48 28.45
C GLY A 122 -4.00 1.80 29.77
N VAL A 123 -4.90 1.00 30.36
CA VAL A 123 -4.61 0.26 31.60
C VAL A 123 -3.45 -0.71 31.41
N LEU A 124 -3.46 -1.48 30.32
CA LEU A 124 -2.42 -2.48 30.06
C LEU A 124 -1.05 -1.83 29.82
N SER A 125 -1.02 -0.65 29.19
CA SER A 125 0.22 0.11 28.99
C SER A 125 0.92 0.50 30.30
N ALA A 126 0.22 0.50 31.44
CA ALA A 126 0.77 0.79 32.75
C ALA A 126 1.28 -0.45 33.52
N VAL A 127 1.06 -1.66 32.99
CA VAL A 127 1.40 -2.92 33.68
C VAL A 127 2.90 -3.22 33.65
N SER A 128 3.56 -3.00 32.51
CA SER A 128 5.00 -3.24 32.36
C SER A 128 5.59 -2.37 31.26
N LYS A 129 6.92 -2.22 31.25
CA LYS A 129 7.64 -1.53 30.16
C LYS A 129 7.36 -2.16 28.79
N SER A 130 7.22 -3.49 28.71
CA SER A 130 6.91 -4.16 27.44
C SER A 130 5.50 -3.85 26.98
N PHE A 131 4.51 -3.93 27.87
CA PHE A 131 3.15 -3.55 27.50
C PHE A 131 3.03 -2.07 27.14
N TYR A 132 3.82 -1.19 27.76
CA TYR A 132 3.90 0.20 27.34
C TYR A 132 4.31 0.31 25.85
N VAL A 133 5.34 -0.41 25.41
CA VAL A 133 5.80 -0.43 24.01
C VAL A 133 4.71 -0.98 23.09
N PHE A 134 4.19 -2.17 23.37
CA PHE A 134 3.17 -2.80 22.53
C PHE A 134 1.86 -2.00 22.47
N CYS A 135 1.35 -1.53 23.60
CA CYS A 135 0.12 -0.75 23.66
C CYS A 135 0.30 0.68 23.12
N SER A 136 1.52 1.11 22.81
CA SER A 136 1.79 2.39 22.14
C SER A 136 2.09 2.20 20.64
N HIS A 137 1.94 1.00 20.10
CA HIS A 137 2.13 0.73 18.69
C HIS A 137 1.08 1.48 17.84
N GLU A 138 1.55 2.31 16.91
CA GLU A 138 0.74 3.27 16.14
C GLU A 138 -0.49 2.64 15.43
N PRO A 139 -0.39 1.49 14.74
CA PRO A 139 -1.53 0.82 14.11
C PRO A 139 -2.72 0.52 15.03
N LEU A 140 -2.50 0.24 16.32
CA LEU A 140 -3.59 -0.02 17.28
C LEU A 140 -4.47 1.23 17.43
N TRP A 141 -3.83 2.38 17.62
CA TRP A 141 -4.51 3.66 17.81
C TRP A 141 -5.05 4.21 16.50
N ARG A 142 -4.36 4.00 15.38
CA ARG A 142 -4.86 4.36 14.05
C ARG A 142 -6.22 3.72 13.78
N ASN A 143 -6.33 2.42 14.02
CA ASN A 143 -7.59 1.70 13.83
C ASN A 143 -8.69 2.28 14.73
N LEU A 144 -8.39 2.55 16.00
CA LEU A 144 -9.34 3.17 16.92
C LEU A 144 -9.80 4.56 16.46
N VAL A 145 -8.90 5.40 15.94
CA VAL A 145 -9.27 6.72 15.38
C VAL A 145 -10.19 6.54 14.18
N LEU A 146 -9.76 5.77 13.18
CA LEU A 146 -10.50 5.63 11.92
C LEU A 146 -11.87 4.99 12.13
N GLU A 147 -11.99 4.02 13.04
CA GLU A 147 -13.28 3.35 13.31
C GLU A 147 -14.22 4.16 14.21
N SER A 148 -13.70 4.88 15.22
CA SER A 148 -14.55 5.51 16.24
C SER A 148 -14.70 7.04 16.12
N ILE A 149 -13.84 7.68 15.34
CA ILE A 149 -13.86 9.13 15.06
C ILE A 149 -14.14 9.37 13.56
N GLY A 150 -13.79 8.44 12.68
CA GLY A 150 -13.92 8.62 11.24
C GLY A 150 -12.86 9.58 10.72
N GLY A 151 -13.19 10.45 9.76
CA GLY A 151 -12.25 11.44 9.21
C GLY A 151 -12.31 12.83 9.85
N GLY A 152 -13.09 13.01 10.91
CA GLY A 152 -13.24 14.30 11.61
C GLY A 152 -12.16 14.58 12.67
N PHE A 153 -10.97 13.98 12.57
CA PHE A 153 -9.87 14.17 13.52
C PHE A 153 -8.87 15.22 13.03
N LEU A 154 -8.14 15.82 13.97
CA LEU A 154 -6.93 16.59 13.67
C LEU A 154 -5.73 15.79 14.17
N TYR A 155 -4.87 15.39 13.22
CA TYR A 155 -3.68 14.62 13.56
C TYR A 155 -2.74 15.42 14.47
N ASN A 156 -2.24 14.78 15.52
CA ASN A 156 -1.45 15.41 16.57
C ASN A 156 -0.15 14.64 16.81
N GLY A 157 0.69 14.55 15.77
CA GLY A 157 2.02 13.94 15.79
C GLY A 157 2.07 12.41 15.93
N SER A 158 1.07 11.77 16.52
CA SER A 158 0.91 10.32 16.61
C SER A 158 -0.56 9.92 16.69
N TRP A 159 -0.91 8.68 16.33
CA TRP A 159 -2.28 8.19 16.38
C TRP A 159 -2.81 8.09 17.81
N LYS A 160 -1.97 7.69 18.76
CA LYS A 160 -2.34 7.67 20.18
C LYS A 160 -2.68 9.06 20.70
N SER A 161 -1.82 10.04 20.40
CA SER A 161 -2.03 11.44 20.77
C SER A 161 -3.29 12.01 20.12
N THR A 162 -3.49 11.73 18.82
CA THR A 162 -4.70 12.10 18.07
C THR A 162 -5.97 11.54 18.71
N TYR A 163 -5.96 10.26 19.08
CA TYR A 163 -7.10 9.63 19.75
C TYR A 163 -7.41 10.27 21.10
N VAL A 164 -6.40 10.39 21.96
CA VAL A 164 -6.55 10.91 23.33
C VAL A 164 -6.97 12.38 23.32
N SER A 165 -6.37 13.21 22.48
CA SER A 165 -6.75 14.63 22.35
C SER A 165 -8.17 14.81 21.83
N THR A 166 -8.64 13.93 20.95
CA THR A 166 -9.99 14.00 20.39
C THR A 166 -11.06 13.49 21.36
N LYS A 167 -10.84 12.33 22.02
CA LYS A 167 -11.84 11.71 22.91
C LYS A 167 -11.77 12.20 24.35
N TYR A 168 -10.58 12.61 24.82
CA TYR A 168 -10.31 12.99 26.21
C TYR A 168 -9.55 14.33 26.30
N PRO A 169 -10.11 15.44 25.75
CA PRO A 169 -9.41 16.73 25.67
C PRO A 169 -8.98 17.29 27.04
N ALA A 170 -9.77 17.04 28.10
CA ALA A 170 -9.44 17.47 29.45
C ALA A 170 -8.16 16.81 30.01
N PHE A 171 -7.83 15.59 29.55
CA PHE A 171 -6.60 14.89 29.95
C PHE A 171 -5.36 15.55 29.36
N VAL A 172 -5.45 16.03 28.11
CA VAL A 172 -4.34 16.70 27.41
C VAL A 172 -4.04 18.06 28.03
N ALA A 173 -5.07 18.84 28.38
CA ALA A 173 -4.89 20.14 29.03
C ALA A 173 -4.19 20.05 30.41
N ALA A 174 -4.30 18.91 31.10
CA ALA A 174 -3.67 18.66 32.40
C ALA A 174 -2.26 18.04 32.30
N SER A 175 -1.83 17.61 31.11
CA SER A 175 -0.58 16.89 30.90
C SER A 175 0.47 17.82 30.28
N ALA A 176 1.63 18.00 30.92
CA ALA A 176 2.76 18.65 30.28
C ALA A 176 3.20 17.83 29.03
N PRO A 177 3.72 18.47 27.96
CA PRO A 177 4.27 17.76 26.81
C PRO A 177 5.52 16.98 27.23
N GLY A 178 5.32 15.77 27.74
CA GLY A 178 6.38 14.84 28.09
C GLY A 178 6.76 13.99 26.89
N SER A 179 8.07 13.83 26.65
CA SER A 179 8.57 12.75 25.80
C SER A 179 8.09 11.41 26.39
N GLY A 180 7.46 10.56 25.57
CA GLY A 180 6.99 9.25 26.02
C GLY A 180 8.09 8.41 26.70
N LEU A 181 7.70 7.42 27.50
CA LEU A 181 8.65 6.54 28.18
C LEU A 181 9.53 5.81 27.16
N ARG A 182 10.84 6.00 27.23
CA ARG A 182 11.80 5.24 26.41
C ARG A 182 12.23 3.99 27.17
N VAL A 183 11.88 2.83 26.62
CA VAL A 183 12.29 1.53 27.16
C VAL A 183 13.65 1.15 26.57
N ARG A 184 14.59 0.76 27.43
CA ARG A 184 15.92 0.27 27.02
C ARG A 184 15.87 -1.24 26.81
N ASP A 185 16.81 -1.74 26.02
CA ASP A 185 17.04 -3.18 25.82
C ASP A 185 15.79 -3.93 25.32
N PHE A 186 14.94 -3.25 24.56
CA PHE A 186 13.75 -3.83 23.96
C PHE A 186 14.06 -4.19 22.51
N PHE A 187 14.14 -5.48 22.23
CA PHE A 187 14.51 -5.99 20.91
C PHE A 187 13.35 -6.75 20.26
N SER A 188 12.98 -6.34 19.05
CA SER A 188 11.89 -6.90 18.25
C SER A 188 12.06 -6.52 16.79
N ASP A 189 12.28 -7.48 15.91
CA ASP A 189 12.34 -7.22 14.46
C ASP A 189 10.99 -6.76 13.93
N TYR A 190 9.90 -7.37 14.39
CA TYR A 190 8.55 -7.03 13.92
C TYR A 190 8.16 -5.57 14.21
N LEU A 191 8.35 -5.12 15.46
CA LEU A 191 8.04 -3.75 15.84
C LEU A 191 9.02 -2.75 15.23
N PHE A 192 10.30 -3.13 15.09
CA PHE A 192 11.32 -2.30 14.48
C PHE A 192 11.12 -2.12 12.98
N GLN A 193 10.65 -3.16 12.27
CA GLN A 193 10.53 -3.17 10.82
C GLN A 193 9.62 -2.05 10.30
N SER A 194 8.48 -1.79 10.95
CA SER A 194 7.58 -0.72 10.51
C SER A 194 8.22 0.67 10.66
N TRP A 195 8.94 0.90 11.76
CA TRP A 195 9.71 2.12 11.93
C TRP A 195 10.84 2.24 10.91
N LEU A 196 11.56 1.16 10.66
CA LEU A 196 12.65 1.12 9.67
C LEU A 196 12.11 1.50 8.28
N CYS A 197 11.07 0.82 7.81
CA CYS A 197 10.48 1.08 6.50
C CYS A 197 9.93 2.52 6.35
N ALA A 198 9.40 3.12 7.43
CA ALA A 198 8.96 4.52 7.43
C ALA A 198 10.12 5.54 7.32
N ASN A 199 11.31 5.16 7.77
CA ASN A 199 12.45 6.05 7.94
C ASN A 199 13.62 5.77 6.99
N LEU A 200 13.52 4.75 6.15
CA LEU A 200 14.51 4.48 5.11
C LEU A 200 14.45 5.53 4.00
N VAL A 201 15.64 5.87 3.50
CA VAL A 201 15.83 6.61 2.25
C VAL A 201 15.93 5.60 1.12
N MET A 202 15.22 5.82 0.02
CA MET A 202 15.37 4.97 -1.17
C MET A 202 16.81 5.06 -1.68
N LYS A 203 17.43 3.91 -1.94
CA LYS A 203 18.80 3.86 -2.49
C LYS A 203 18.84 4.55 -3.87
N PRO A 204 19.91 5.30 -4.19
CA PRO A 204 20.09 5.91 -5.53
C PRO A 204 19.90 4.90 -6.66
N ASP A 205 20.51 3.71 -6.56
CA ASP A 205 20.36 2.62 -7.54
C ASP A 205 18.91 2.17 -7.80
N TRP A 206 18.01 2.30 -6.82
CA TRP A 206 16.59 1.99 -7.00
C TRP A 206 15.87 3.07 -7.81
N LEU A 207 16.35 4.30 -7.74
CA LEU A 207 15.79 5.47 -8.40
C LEU A 207 16.33 5.66 -9.82
N GLU A 208 17.62 5.40 -10.03
CA GLU A 208 18.33 5.64 -11.30
C GLU A 208 17.84 4.77 -12.46
N LYS A 209 17.30 3.58 -12.19
CA LYS A 209 16.77 2.72 -13.25
C LYS A 209 15.52 3.31 -13.87
N ASP A 210 15.66 3.66 -15.15
CA ASP A 210 14.58 4.08 -16.04
C ASP A 210 14.78 3.39 -17.40
N ASN A 211 13.86 2.51 -17.77
CA ASN A 211 13.92 1.75 -19.02
C ASN A 211 12.58 1.76 -19.78
N ILE A 212 11.63 2.60 -19.37
CA ILE A 212 10.38 2.78 -20.10
C ILE A 212 10.65 3.56 -21.39
N VAL A 213 9.90 3.24 -22.45
CA VAL A 213 9.93 4.08 -23.65
C VAL A 213 9.21 5.38 -23.37
N ARG A 214 9.85 6.51 -23.67
CA ARG A 214 9.29 7.86 -23.56
C ARG A 214 8.94 8.39 -24.94
N LYS A 215 7.77 9.02 -25.09
CA LYS A 215 7.28 9.56 -26.37
C LYS A 215 6.61 10.92 -26.16
N ARG A 216 6.84 11.84 -27.09
CA ARG A 216 6.22 13.16 -27.13
C ARG A 216 5.57 13.39 -28.49
N GLY A 217 4.33 13.89 -28.50
CA GLY A 217 3.65 14.34 -29.73
C GLY A 217 3.46 13.29 -30.84
N ILE A 218 3.34 12.00 -30.48
CA ILE A 218 3.03 10.93 -31.44
C ILE A 218 1.57 10.99 -31.89
N SER A 219 1.24 10.44 -33.05
CA SER A 219 -0.17 10.34 -33.47
C SER A 219 -0.92 9.28 -32.66
N VAL A 220 -2.26 9.35 -32.67
CA VAL A 220 -3.10 8.32 -32.04
C VAL A 220 -2.88 6.95 -32.68
N GLU A 221 -2.71 6.92 -33.99
CA GLU A 221 -2.41 5.69 -34.73
C GLU A 221 -1.05 5.11 -34.35
N GLU A 222 -0.02 5.95 -34.18
CA GLU A 222 1.29 5.47 -33.70
C GLU A 222 1.18 4.92 -32.28
N PHE A 223 0.44 5.60 -31.39
CA PHE A 223 0.18 5.14 -30.03
C PHE A 223 -0.48 3.76 -30.03
N ILE A 224 -1.55 3.60 -30.82
CA ILE A 224 -2.29 2.34 -30.92
C ILE A 224 -1.38 1.22 -31.43
N ASN A 225 -0.72 1.44 -32.56
CA ASN A 225 0.05 0.39 -33.23
C ASN A 225 1.31 -0.02 -32.46
N SER A 226 1.91 0.91 -31.72
CA SER A 226 3.20 0.68 -31.06
C SER A 226 3.08 0.28 -29.59
N PHE A 227 1.98 0.69 -28.92
CA PHE A 227 1.83 0.55 -27.48
C PHE A 227 0.51 -0.12 -27.07
N GLU A 228 -0.64 0.40 -27.48
CA GLU A 228 -1.94 -0.12 -27.03
C GLU A 228 -2.23 -1.53 -27.56
N GLU A 229 -2.17 -1.74 -28.88
CA GLU A 229 -2.43 -3.04 -29.53
C GLU A 229 -1.35 -4.09 -29.16
N PRO A 230 -0.05 -3.76 -29.04
CA PRO A 230 0.96 -4.68 -28.53
C PRO A 230 0.94 -4.90 -27.01
N ASN A 231 0.07 -4.19 -26.27
CA ASN A 231 -0.04 -4.21 -24.81
C ASN A 231 1.28 -3.85 -24.09
N LYS A 232 1.90 -2.72 -24.48
CA LYS A 232 3.19 -2.24 -23.96
C LYS A 232 3.05 -0.90 -23.21
N PRO A 233 3.61 -0.76 -22.01
CA PRO A 233 3.65 0.52 -21.29
C PRO A 233 4.45 1.56 -22.05
N VAL A 234 4.06 2.81 -21.90
CA VAL A 234 4.78 3.98 -22.45
C VAL A 234 4.58 5.16 -21.53
N LEU A 235 5.60 6.01 -21.43
CA LEU A 235 5.50 7.30 -20.78
C LEU A 235 5.36 8.39 -21.84
N LEU A 236 4.33 9.21 -21.70
CA LEU A 236 3.92 10.21 -22.67
C LEU A 236 4.17 11.60 -22.09
N GLU A 237 4.84 12.43 -22.89
CA GLU A 237 5.21 13.80 -22.54
C GLU A 237 4.38 14.79 -23.37
N GLY A 238 4.08 15.96 -22.79
CA GLY A 238 3.31 17.03 -23.44
C GLY A 238 1.79 16.77 -23.52
N CYS A 239 1.29 15.70 -22.90
CA CYS A 239 -0.15 15.38 -22.90
C CYS A 239 -0.99 16.31 -22.02
N MET A 240 -0.32 16.98 -21.08
CA MET A 240 -0.94 17.85 -20.10
C MET A 240 -0.76 19.33 -20.46
N ASP A 241 -0.16 19.63 -21.61
CA ASP A 241 0.08 21.00 -22.08
C ASP A 241 -1.28 21.75 -22.13
N GLY A 242 -1.37 22.86 -21.40
CA GLY A 242 -2.58 23.68 -21.31
C GLY A 242 -3.58 23.27 -20.22
N TRP A 243 -3.33 22.24 -19.41
CA TRP A 243 -4.18 21.93 -18.26
C TRP A 243 -4.09 23.02 -17.19
N PRO A 244 -5.21 23.67 -16.80
CA PRO A 244 -5.20 24.61 -15.69
C PRO A 244 -4.66 24.00 -14.39
N ALA A 245 -4.84 22.69 -14.19
CA ALA A 245 -4.34 21.98 -13.02
C ALA A 245 -2.82 22.10 -12.83
N LEU A 246 -2.02 22.13 -13.91
CA LEU A 246 -0.55 22.25 -13.80
C LEU A 246 -0.13 23.59 -13.17
N GLU A 247 -0.88 24.65 -13.41
CA GLU A 247 -0.58 25.99 -12.91
C GLU A 247 -1.26 26.26 -11.56
N LYS A 248 -2.52 25.83 -11.40
CA LYS A 248 -3.36 26.23 -10.28
C LYS A 248 -3.29 25.32 -9.06
N TRP A 249 -3.07 24.01 -9.23
CA TRP A 249 -3.22 23.03 -8.14
C TRP A 249 -2.07 23.09 -7.11
N SER A 250 -2.08 24.15 -6.31
CA SER A 250 -1.37 24.29 -5.04
C SER A 250 -2.24 23.79 -3.88
N LYS A 251 -1.64 23.52 -2.71
CA LYS A 251 -2.41 23.14 -1.51
C LYS A 251 -3.43 24.22 -1.16
N GLU A 252 -3.00 25.46 -1.18
CA GLU A 252 -3.79 26.64 -0.80
C GLU A 252 -5.00 26.76 -1.73
N TYR A 253 -4.77 26.72 -3.04
CA TYR A 253 -5.84 26.75 -4.03
C TYR A 253 -6.85 25.61 -3.84
N LEU A 254 -6.36 24.39 -3.66
CA LEU A 254 -7.22 23.22 -3.52
C LEU A 254 -8.02 23.26 -2.20
N ILE A 255 -7.42 23.70 -1.10
CA ILE A 255 -8.11 23.90 0.18
C ILE A 255 -9.25 24.91 0.01
N ASP A 256 -8.97 26.07 -0.59
CA ASP A 256 -9.95 27.13 -0.78
C ASP A 256 -11.07 26.70 -1.73
N LEU A 257 -10.72 26.07 -2.85
CA LEU A 257 -11.68 25.60 -3.86
C LEU A 257 -12.59 24.49 -3.31
N CYS A 258 -12.04 23.55 -2.55
CA CYS A 258 -12.79 22.40 -2.06
C CYS A 258 -13.59 22.70 -0.78
N GLY A 259 -13.18 23.69 0.02
CA GLY A 259 -13.86 24.11 1.23
C GLY A 259 -14.12 22.94 2.20
N ASP A 260 -15.39 22.72 2.54
CA ASP A 260 -15.81 21.64 3.44
C ASP A 260 -16.17 20.32 2.74
N ALA A 261 -15.96 20.22 1.41
CA ALA A 261 -16.14 18.95 0.70
C ALA A 261 -15.22 17.86 1.27
N GLN A 262 -15.76 16.66 1.42
CA GLN A 262 -15.02 15.52 1.97
C GLN A 262 -14.56 14.58 0.87
N PHE A 263 -13.33 14.09 0.96
CA PHE A 263 -12.69 13.20 0.00
C PHE A 263 -12.34 11.87 0.66
N ALA A 264 -12.44 10.79 -0.12
CA ALA A 264 -12.07 9.45 0.32
C ALA A 264 -10.56 9.37 0.56
N VAL A 265 -10.21 9.05 1.80
CA VAL A 265 -8.85 8.91 2.31
C VAL A 265 -8.77 7.56 3.03
N GLY A 266 -8.38 6.52 2.29
CA GLY A 266 -8.44 5.15 2.78
C GLY A 266 -9.85 4.74 3.22
N PRO A 267 -10.06 4.34 4.50
CA PRO A 267 -11.38 3.89 4.98
C PRO A 267 -12.31 5.01 5.43
N VAL A 268 -11.90 6.28 5.39
CA VAL A 268 -12.66 7.43 5.89
C VAL A 268 -12.81 8.51 4.82
N GLU A 269 -13.70 9.47 5.05
CA GLU A 269 -13.76 10.70 4.27
C GLU A 269 -13.29 11.90 5.12
N MET A 270 -12.43 12.76 4.55
CA MET A 270 -11.83 13.91 5.24
C MET A 270 -11.97 15.19 4.40
N ARG A 271 -12.04 16.34 5.06
CA ARG A 271 -11.84 17.62 4.35
C ARG A 271 -10.40 17.74 3.91
N LEU A 272 -10.18 18.39 2.77
CA LEU A 272 -8.85 18.46 2.19
C LEU A 272 -7.83 19.20 3.09
N LYS A 273 -8.27 20.23 3.82
CA LYS A 273 -7.43 20.93 4.81
C LYS A 273 -6.96 20.01 5.95
N ASP A 274 -7.85 19.15 6.44
CA ASP A 274 -7.55 18.23 7.55
C ASP A 274 -6.64 17.10 7.06
N TYR A 275 -6.79 16.69 5.79
CA TYR A 275 -5.90 15.74 5.13
C TYR A 275 -4.49 16.30 4.93
N PHE A 276 -4.34 17.52 4.42
CA PHE A 276 -3.01 18.13 4.27
C PHE A 276 -2.34 18.35 5.62
N TRP A 277 -3.09 18.76 6.65
CA TRP A 277 -2.58 18.84 8.03
C TRP A 277 -2.01 17.51 8.53
N TYR A 278 -2.69 16.40 8.23
CA TYR A 278 -2.18 15.05 8.51
C TYR A 278 -0.93 14.73 7.66
N SER A 279 -1.01 14.95 6.36
CA SER A 279 0.03 14.61 5.37
C SER A 279 1.38 15.26 5.70
N ASP A 280 1.36 16.52 6.17
CA ASP A 280 2.56 17.29 6.52
C ASP A 280 3.30 16.72 7.75
N GLN A 281 2.61 15.94 8.58
CA GLN A 281 3.14 15.40 9.83
C GLN A 281 3.36 13.89 9.79
N ALA A 282 2.82 13.20 8.79
CA ALA A 282 2.81 11.74 8.73
C ALA A 282 4.23 11.17 8.65
N LYS A 283 4.58 10.30 9.61
CA LYS A 283 5.86 9.59 9.70
C LYS A 283 5.65 8.07 9.77
N GLU A 284 4.74 7.59 8.94
CA GLU A 284 4.33 6.19 8.92
C GLU A 284 4.88 5.47 7.69
N GLU A 285 5.04 4.16 7.80
CA GLU A 285 5.39 3.28 6.68
C GLU A 285 4.32 3.27 5.59
N ARG A 286 3.05 3.45 5.99
CA ARG A 286 1.90 3.53 5.08
C ARG A 286 0.99 4.69 5.46
N PRO A 287 1.36 5.93 5.08
CA PRO A 287 0.51 7.08 5.32
C PRO A 287 -0.88 6.89 4.68
N LEU A 288 -1.89 7.58 5.20
CA LEU A 288 -3.19 7.65 4.54
C LEU A 288 -3.04 8.30 3.15
N TYR A 289 -3.76 7.72 2.19
CA TYR A 289 -3.68 8.11 0.79
C TYR A 289 -5.06 8.55 0.30
N LEU A 290 -5.14 9.77 -0.23
CA LEU A 290 -6.38 10.29 -0.80
C LEU A 290 -6.55 9.68 -2.19
N PHE A 291 -7.68 9.02 -2.41
CA PHE A 291 -8.00 8.30 -3.63
C PHE A 291 -9.52 8.37 -3.85
N ASP A 292 -9.99 9.47 -4.45
CA ASP A 292 -11.42 9.78 -4.52
C ASP A 292 -11.99 9.66 -5.95
N PRO A 293 -12.97 8.75 -6.20
CA PRO A 293 -13.55 8.57 -7.52
C PRO A 293 -14.54 9.66 -7.94
N LYS A 294 -15.04 10.43 -6.97
CA LYS A 294 -16.16 11.35 -7.10
C LYS A 294 -15.73 12.80 -6.98
N PHE A 295 -14.43 13.09 -7.00
CA PHE A 295 -13.90 14.43 -6.82
C PHE A 295 -14.53 15.47 -7.74
N ALA A 296 -14.76 15.11 -9.01
CA ALA A 296 -15.38 15.98 -10.00
C ALA A 296 -16.92 16.06 -9.89
N GLU A 297 -17.57 15.15 -9.16
CA GLU A 297 -18.99 15.28 -8.79
C GLU A 297 -19.13 16.19 -7.56
N LYS A 298 -18.22 16.04 -6.59
CA LYS A 298 -18.14 16.80 -5.35
C LYS A 298 -17.77 18.26 -5.60
N VAL A 299 -16.78 18.49 -6.47
CA VAL A 299 -16.27 19.82 -6.84
C VAL A 299 -16.10 19.87 -8.37
N PRO A 300 -17.15 20.27 -9.12
CA PRO A 300 -17.14 20.23 -10.59
C PRO A 300 -15.99 20.97 -11.26
N VAL A 301 -15.49 22.04 -10.64
CA VAL A 301 -14.34 22.83 -11.14
C VAL A 301 -13.10 21.94 -11.32
N LEU A 302 -12.83 21.00 -10.40
CA LEU A 302 -11.71 20.07 -10.53
C LEU A 302 -11.81 19.23 -11.81
N GLY A 303 -13.03 18.89 -12.24
CA GLY A 303 -13.29 18.14 -13.47
C GLY A 303 -13.14 18.96 -14.75
N LEU A 304 -13.07 20.29 -14.64
CA LEU A 304 -12.90 21.23 -15.76
C LEU A 304 -11.45 21.70 -15.92
N GLU A 305 -10.57 21.41 -14.95
CA GLU A 305 -9.17 21.86 -14.93
C GLU A 305 -8.18 20.85 -15.49
N TYR A 306 -8.68 19.75 -16.05
CA TYR A 306 -7.90 18.79 -16.81
C TYR A 306 -8.73 18.24 -17.98
N GLU A 307 -8.06 17.67 -18.97
CA GLU A 307 -8.73 16.97 -20.08
C GLU A 307 -8.26 15.52 -20.17
N VAL A 308 -9.05 14.63 -20.75
CA VAL A 308 -8.54 13.28 -21.06
C VAL A 308 -7.56 13.40 -22.24
N PRO A 309 -6.29 12.93 -22.11
CA PRO A 309 -5.35 12.96 -23.21
C PRO A 309 -5.91 12.27 -24.45
N VAL A 310 -5.58 12.82 -25.61
CA VAL A 310 -6.13 12.41 -26.92
C VAL A 310 -6.09 10.90 -27.17
N TYR A 311 -5.07 10.20 -26.69
CA TYR A 311 -4.90 8.75 -26.83
C TYR A 311 -5.96 7.91 -26.10
N PHE A 312 -6.57 8.45 -25.04
CA PHE A 312 -7.44 7.72 -24.11
C PHE A 312 -8.91 8.15 -24.19
N ARG A 313 -9.28 8.91 -25.22
CA ARG A 313 -10.65 9.43 -25.41
C ARG A 313 -11.66 8.35 -25.82
N GLU A 314 -11.20 7.23 -26.38
CA GLU A 314 -12.06 6.07 -26.63
C GLU A 314 -12.29 5.32 -25.31
N ASP A 315 -13.44 5.57 -24.67
CA ASP A 315 -13.84 4.92 -23.43
C ASP A 315 -15.22 4.26 -23.57
N LEU A 316 -15.19 2.97 -23.91
CA LEU A 316 -16.34 2.14 -24.18
C LEU A 316 -17.19 1.88 -22.94
N PHE A 317 -16.62 1.91 -21.72
CA PHE A 317 -17.45 1.84 -20.50
C PHE A 317 -18.39 3.04 -20.36
N GLY A 318 -18.12 4.15 -21.07
CA GLY A 318 -19.05 5.27 -21.19
C GLY A 318 -20.42 4.88 -21.75
N ALA A 319 -20.54 3.79 -22.52
CA ALA A 319 -21.82 3.30 -23.04
C ALA A 319 -22.80 2.85 -21.93
N LEU A 320 -22.31 2.55 -20.72
CA LEU A 320 -23.13 2.21 -19.55
C LEU A 320 -23.76 3.44 -18.88
N GLY A 321 -23.39 4.66 -19.27
CA GLY A 321 -23.85 5.89 -18.61
C GLY A 321 -23.57 5.86 -17.11
N ASN A 322 -24.59 6.10 -16.29
CA ASN A 322 -24.49 6.13 -14.83
C ASN A 322 -24.30 4.75 -14.17
N GLU A 323 -24.46 3.65 -14.92
CA GLU A 323 -24.23 2.30 -14.41
C GLU A 323 -22.76 1.85 -14.56
N ARG A 324 -21.91 2.68 -15.16
CA ARG A 324 -20.49 2.38 -15.33
C ARG A 324 -19.79 2.22 -13.97
N PRO A 325 -18.75 1.37 -13.89
CA PRO A 325 -17.87 1.37 -12.73
C PRO A 325 -17.15 2.71 -12.53
N ASP A 326 -16.75 3.00 -11.28
CA ASP A 326 -15.78 4.05 -10.95
C ASP A 326 -14.57 3.93 -11.88
N TYR A 327 -14.16 5.04 -12.49
CA TYR A 327 -13.20 5.02 -13.59
C TYR A 327 -12.16 6.12 -13.54
N ARG A 328 -12.34 7.15 -12.71
CA ARG A 328 -11.41 8.27 -12.60
C ARG A 328 -11.21 8.61 -11.14
N TRP A 329 -9.98 8.90 -10.75
CA TRP A 329 -9.66 9.26 -9.36
C TRP A 329 -8.72 10.45 -9.33
N ILE A 330 -8.96 11.33 -8.36
CA ILE A 330 -7.92 12.24 -7.88
C ILE A 330 -7.12 11.53 -6.80
N ILE A 331 -5.81 11.69 -6.87
CA ILE A 331 -4.88 10.99 -6.02
C ILE A 331 -3.93 12.01 -5.39
N MET A 332 -3.86 12.03 -4.06
CA MET A 332 -2.94 12.88 -3.33
C MET A 332 -2.27 12.11 -2.19
N GLY A 333 -0.99 12.35 -1.95
CA GLY A 333 -0.33 11.85 -0.75
C GLY A 333 1.11 12.31 -0.55
N PRO A 334 1.63 12.15 0.68
CA PRO A 334 2.99 12.52 1.04
C PRO A 334 4.01 11.55 0.43
N GLY A 335 5.29 11.93 0.48
CA GLY A 335 6.39 11.03 0.11
C GLY A 335 6.35 9.72 0.92
N GLY A 336 6.60 8.60 0.26
CA GLY A 336 6.51 7.25 0.82
C GLY A 336 5.11 6.61 0.72
N SER A 337 4.06 7.39 0.47
CA SER A 337 2.73 6.84 0.15
C SER A 337 2.67 6.28 -1.28
N GLY A 338 1.65 5.48 -1.59
CA GLY A 338 1.49 4.88 -2.91
C GLY A 338 0.64 3.61 -2.89
N SER A 339 0.78 2.81 -3.95
CA SER A 339 0.07 1.54 -4.12
C SER A 339 1.07 0.40 -4.29
N SER A 340 0.89 -0.68 -3.51
CA SER A 340 1.65 -1.93 -3.69
C SER A 340 1.30 -2.62 -5.01
N PHE A 341 1.94 -3.75 -5.32
CA PHE A 341 1.65 -4.48 -6.55
C PHE A 341 0.18 -4.86 -6.69
N HIS A 342 -0.41 -4.44 -7.79
CA HIS A 342 -1.77 -4.79 -8.19
C HIS A 342 -1.87 -4.83 -9.71
N ILE A 343 -3.00 -5.36 -10.19
CA ILE A 343 -3.44 -5.23 -11.58
C ILE A 343 -4.72 -4.40 -11.54
N ASP A 344 -4.90 -3.53 -12.52
CA ASP A 344 -6.13 -2.75 -12.64
C ASP A 344 -7.38 -3.65 -12.70
N PRO A 345 -8.46 -3.27 -12.01
CA PRO A 345 -9.66 -4.09 -11.93
C PRO A 345 -10.34 -4.22 -13.30
N ASN A 346 -11.25 -5.19 -13.40
CA ASN A 346 -12.11 -5.39 -14.57
C ASN A 346 -11.34 -5.61 -15.90
N SER A 347 -10.03 -5.90 -15.84
CA SER A 347 -9.15 -6.03 -17.02
C SER A 347 -9.08 -4.74 -17.86
N THR A 348 -9.28 -3.58 -17.25
CA THR A 348 -9.12 -2.28 -17.93
C THR A 348 -7.65 -1.95 -18.16
N SER A 349 -7.39 -1.03 -19.08
CA SER A 349 -6.13 -0.29 -19.13
C SER A 349 -6.29 1.02 -18.37
N ALA A 350 -5.18 1.65 -17.99
CA ALA A 350 -5.19 2.90 -17.26
C ALA A 350 -4.17 3.90 -17.81
N TRP A 351 -4.39 5.16 -17.49
CA TRP A 351 -3.38 6.20 -17.58
C TRP A 351 -3.30 6.98 -16.28
N ASN A 352 -2.11 7.44 -15.91
CA ASN A 352 -1.87 8.23 -14.71
C ASN A 352 -1.05 9.48 -15.07
N ALA A 353 -1.62 10.65 -14.83
CA ALA A 353 -1.04 11.96 -15.11
C ALA A 353 -0.56 12.62 -13.81
N VAL A 354 0.74 12.89 -13.73
CA VAL A 354 1.34 13.52 -12.53
C VAL A 354 1.28 15.03 -12.67
N ILE A 355 0.48 15.67 -11.81
CA ILE A 355 0.24 17.12 -11.81
C ILE A 355 1.22 17.85 -10.89
N LYS A 356 1.55 17.25 -9.76
CA LYS A 356 2.63 17.69 -8.88
C LYS A 356 3.41 16.51 -8.33
N GLY A 357 4.69 16.77 -8.06
CA GLY A 357 5.62 15.80 -7.50
C GLY A 357 6.14 14.81 -8.53
N SER A 358 6.52 13.63 -8.04
CA SER A 358 7.06 12.54 -8.85
C SER A 358 6.79 11.18 -8.22
N LYS A 359 6.62 10.18 -9.10
CA LYS A 359 6.25 8.81 -8.72
C LYS A 359 7.22 7.82 -9.35
N LYS A 360 7.81 6.92 -8.55
CA LYS A 360 8.56 5.77 -9.07
C LYS A 360 7.59 4.64 -9.37
N TRP A 361 7.67 4.11 -10.58
CA TRP A 361 6.87 3.00 -11.07
C TRP A 361 7.73 1.76 -11.29
N ILE A 362 7.19 0.60 -10.93
CA ILE A 362 7.72 -0.72 -11.26
C ILE A 362 6.60 -1.51 -11.91
N LEU A 363 6.79 -1.99 -13.14
CA LEU A 363 5.80 -2.71 -13.91
C LEU A 363 6.33 -4.08 -14.36
N PHE A 364 5.56 -5.14 -14.10
CA PHE A 364 5.83 -6.48 -14.61
C PHE A 364 4.78 -6.89 -15.64
N PRO A 365 5.18 -7.57 -16.73
CA PRO A 365 4.25 -8.02 -17.75
C PRO A 365 3.23 -9.03 -17.17
N PRO A 366 2.05 -9.19 -17.81
CA PRO A 366 0.95 -9.99 -17.25
C PRO A 366 1.28 -11.45 -16.92
N ASP A 367 2.28 -12.02 -17.61
CA ASP A 367 2.71 -13.41 -17.41
C ASP A 367 3.81 -13.58 -16.34
N VAL A 368 4.18 -12.50 -15.65
CA VAL A 368 5.24 -12.48 -14.65
C VAL A 368 4.70 -11.95 -13.34
N ILE A 369 4.62 -12.83 -12.33
CA ILE A 369 4.25 -12.47 -10.96
C ILE A 369 5.48 -11.81 -10.31
N PRO A 370 5.37 -10.60 -9.73
CA PRO A 370 6.51 -9.94 -9.08
C PRO A 370 7.05 -10.77 -7.89
N PRO A 371 8.35 -10.69 -7.57
CA PRO A 371 8.90 -11.41 -6.42
C PRO A 371 8.24 -10.97 -5.10
N GLY A 372 7.95 -11.92 -4.21
CA GLY A 372 7.24 -11.68 -2.95
C GLY A 372 5.73 -11.46 -3.10
N VAL A 373 5.19 -11.49 -4.32
CA VAL A 373 3.75 -11.40 -4.58
C VAL A 373 3.18 -12.80 -4.82
N HIS A 374 2.09 -13.11 -4.15
CA HIS A 374 1.43 -14.40 -4.19
C HIS A 374 -0.08 -14.21 -4.39
N PRO A 375 -0.56 -14.15 -5.65
CA PRO A 375 -1.99 -14.10 -5.93
C PRO A 375 -2.66 -15.45 -5.61
N SER A 376 -3.89 -15.42 -5.11
CA SER A 376 -4.71 -16.61 -4.92
C SER A 376 -5.02 -17.27 -6.27
N PRO A 377 -5.29 -18.60 -6.31
CA PRO A 377 -5.61 -19.29 -7.57
C PRO A 377 -6.81 -18.70 -8.33
N ASP A 378 -7.75 -18.10 -7.61
CA ASP A 378 -8.95 -17.47 -8.18
C ASP A 378 -8.75 -15.96 -8.49
N GLY A 379 -7.59 -15.40 -8.13
CA GLY A 379 -7.23 -13.99 -8.33
C GLY A 379 -7.97 -13.00 -7.42
N ALA A 380 -8.74 -13.47 -6.43
CA ALA A 380 -9.53 -12.61 -5.54
C ALA A 380 -8.68 -11.96 -4.44
N GLU A 381 -7.60 -12.61 -4.03
CA GLU A 381 -6.70 -12.13 -2.99
C GLU A 381 -5.27 -12.07 -3.51
N VAL A 382 -4.52 -11.07 -3.08
CA VAL A 382 -3.10 -10.93 -3.40
C VAL A 382 -2.34 -10.69 -2.11
N ALA A 383 -1.53 -11.66 -1.71
CA ALA A 383 -0.55 -11.46 -0.65
C ALA A 383 0.68 -10.76 -1.24
N CYS A 384 1.06 -9.64 -0.65
CA CYS A 384 2.24 -8.86 -1.02
C CYS A 384 2.93 -8.36 0.26
N PRO A 385 4.20 -7.89 0.19
CA PRO A 385 4.85 -7.26 1.33
C PRO A 385 3.99 -6.14 1.92
N VAL A 386 4.09 -5.96 3.24
CA VAL A 386 3.24 -5.06 4.01
C VAL A 386 3.38 -3.64 3.49
N SER A 387 4.59 -3.21 3.13
CA SER A 387 4.85 -1.91 2.52
C SER A 387 5.66 -1.98 1.24
N ILE A 388 5.63 -0.87 0.51
CA ILE A 388 6.41 -0.69 -0.71
C ILE A 388 7.91 -0.72 -0.38
N MET A 389 8.33 -0.06 0.70
CA MET A 389 9.74 -0.01 1.10
C MET A 389 10.28 -1.40 1.47
N GLU A 390 9.47 -2.20 2.19
CA GLU A 390 9.82 -3.59 2.48
C GLU A 390 10.07 -4.40 1.20
N TRP A 391 9.26 -4.17 0.15
CA TRP A 391 9.50 -4.83 -1.13
C TRP A 391 10.85 -4.44 -1.74
N PHE A 392 11.19 -3.14 -1.72
CA PHE A 392 12.48 -2.66 -2.22
C PHE A 392 13.66 -3.28 -1.47
N MET A 393 13.57 -3.36 -0.15
CA MET A 393 14.63 -3.93 0.69
C MET A 393 14.88 -5.42 0.41
N ASN A 394 13.81 -6.21 0.30
CA ASN A 394 13.92 -7.66 0.34
C ASN A 394 13.87 -8.33 -1.04
N PHE A 395 13.27 -7.67 -2.03
CA PHE A 395 12.92 -8.32 -3.31
C PHE A 395 13.44 -7.58 -4.54
N TYR A 396 13.77 -6.29 -4.46
CA TYR A 396 14.20 -5.52 -5.64
C TYR A 396 15.48 -6.07 -6.26
N ASP A 397 16.48 -6.45 -5.46
CA ASP A 397 17.74 -6.95 -6.01
C ASP A 397 17.57 -8.28 -6.77
N ALA A 398 16.59 -9.11 -6.39
CA ALA A 398 16.26 -10.33 -7.12
C ALA A 398 15.84 -10.03 -8.58
N THR A 399 15.29 -8.84 -8.85
CA THR A 399 14.88 -8.45 -10.22
C THR A 399 16.06 -8.28 -11.17
N LYS A 400 17.28 -8.03 -10.67
CA LYS A 400 18.49 -7.81 -11.48
C LYS A 400 18.87 -9.06 -12.29
N SER A 401 18.60 -10.25 -11.76
CA SER A 401 18.91 -11.55 -12.39
C SER A 401 17.73 -12.18 -13.15
N TRP A 402 16.57 -11.52 -13.20
CA TRP A 402 15.39 -12.08 -13.86
C TRP A 402 15.47 -12.04 -15.38
N LYS A 403 14.98 -13.10 -16.04
CA LYS A 403 14.92 -13.22 -17.51
C LYS A 403 13.99 -12.16 -18.13
N LYS A 404 12.84 -11.90 -17.49
CA LYS A 404 11.94 -10.80 -17.83
C LYS A 404 12.03 -9.76 -16.72
N ARG A 405 12.87 -8.76 -16.95
CA ARG A 405 13.07 -7.64 -16.01
C ARG A 405 11.83 -6.75 -15.96
N PRO A 406 11.58 -6.08 -14.83
CA PRO A 406 10.53 -5.06 -14.76
C PRO A 406 10.84 -3.89 -15.71
N ILE A 407 9.78 -3.25 -16.17
CA ILE A 407 9.83 -1.90 -16.73
C ILE A 407 9.74 -0.93 -15.55
N GLU A 408 10.62 0.06 -15.50
CA GLU A 408 10.72 1.00 -14.40
C GLU A 408 10.91 2.42 -14.95
N CYS A 409 10.37 3.39 -14.24
CA CYS A 409 10.61 4.80 -14.53
C CYS A 409 10.25 5.69 -13.34
N ILE A 410 10.74 6.92 -13.38
CA ILE A 410 10.20 8.01 -12.55
C ILE A 410 9.30 8.86 -13.46
N CYS A 411 8.00 8.87 -13.15
CA CYS A 411 7.02 9.72 -13.79
C CYS A 411 6.98 11.06 -13.04
N LYS A 412 7.33 12.14 -13.72
CA LYS A 412 7.47 13.49 -13.17
C LYS A 412 6.26 14.35 -13.51
N THR A 413 6.17 15.51 -12.87
CA THR A 413 5.16 16.53 -13.17
C THR A 413 5.10 16.82 -14.67
N GLY A 414 3.90 16.78 -15.25
CA GLY A 414 3.64 16.98 -16.68
C GLY A 414 3.70 15.72 -17.55
N GLU A 415 4.05 14.57 -16.95
CA GLU A 415 4.15 13.29 -17.64
C GLU A 415 2.93 12.40 -17.38
N VAL A 416 2.57 11.58 -18.37
CA VAL A 416 1.45 10.63 -18.31
C VAL A 416 1.96 9.23 -18.61
N ILE A 417 1.81 8.29 -17.68
CA ILE A 417 2.14 6.88 -17.93
C ILE A 417 0.89 6.13 -18.42
N PHE A 418 1.05 5.33 -19.48
CA PHE A 418 0.06 4.34 -19.92
C PHE A 418 0.37 2.98 -19.31
N VAL A 419 -0.62 2.41 -18.62
CA VAL A 419 -0.59 1.08 -18.01
C VAL A 419 -1.53 0.16 -18.81
N PRO A 420 -0.99 -0.78 -19.61
CA PRO A 420 -1.81 -1.68 -20.40
C PRO A 420 -2.53 -2.71 -19.53
N ASN A 421 -3.56 -3.35 -20.07
CA ASN A 421 -4.35 -4.27 -19.25
C ASN A 421 -3.51 -5.48 -18.80
N GLY A 422 -3.74 -5.92 -17.56
CA GLY A 422 -3.08 -7.10 -16.99
C GLY A 422 -1.66 -6.87 -16.46
N TRP A 423 -1.08 -5.67 -16.59
CA TRP A 423 0.26 -5.40 -16.07
C TRP A 423 0.23 -5.25 -14.54
N TRP A 424 1.09 -6.02 -13.86
CA TRP A 424 1.36 -5.81 -12.45
C TRP A 424 2.12 -4.51 -12.28
N HIS A 425 1.68 -3.65 -11.36
CA HIS A 425 2.38 -2.39 -11.13
C HIS A 425 2.36 -1.96 -9.67
N LEU A 426 3.47 -1.35 -9.26
CA LEU A 426 3.70 -0.76 -7.95
C LEU A 426 4.12 0.70 -8.16
N VAL A 427 3.63 1.58 -7.28
CA VAL A 427 3.86 3.03 -7.36
C VAL A 427 4.20 3.57 -5.98
N ILE A 428 5.30 4.31 -5.86
CA ILE A 428 5.65 5.08 -4.66
C ILE A 428 5.84 6.56 -5.01
N ASN A 429 5.21 7.41 -4.21
CA ASN A 429 5.40 8.86 -4.26
C ASN A 429 6.77 9.18 -3.66
N LEU A 430 7.64 9.81 -4.43
CA LEU A 430 8.98 10.18 -3.95
C LEU A 430 8.94 11.45 -3.09
N GLU A 431 7.92 12.26 -3.32
CA GLU A 431 7.62 13.51 -2.65
C GLU A 431 6.10 13.68 -2.58
N GLU A 432 5.64 14.77 -1.97
CA GLU A 432 4.22 15.09 -2.02
C GLU A 432 3.74 15.19 -3.46
N SER A 433 2.71 14.40 -3.79
CA SER A 433 2.28 14.21 -5.16
C SER A 433 0.78 14.38 -5.33
N ILE A 434 0.39 15.00 -6.44
CA ILE A 434 -0.99 15.13 -6.90
C ILE A 434 -1.08 14.55 -8.31
N ALA A 435 -2.05 13.67 -8.57
CA ALA A 435 -2.24 13.05 -9.86
C ALA A 435 -3.72 12.79 -10.17
N ILE A 436 -4.02 12.68 -11.46
CA ILE A 436 -5.28 12.12 -11.97
C ILE A 436 -4.97 10.78 -12.63
N THR A 437 -5.77 9.76 -12.32
CA THR A 437 -5.71 8.48 -13.01
C THR A 437 -7.08 8.13 -13.56
N GLN A 438 -7.13 7.50 -14.73
CA GLN A 438 -8.37 6.89 -15.21
C GLN A 438 -8.16 5.52 -15.82
N ASN A 439 -9.13 4.66 -15.59
CA ASN A 439 -9.27 3.36 -16.21
C ASN A 439 -10.25 3.48 -17.37
N TYR A 440 -9.90 2.89 -18.50
CA TYR A 440 -10.69 3.00 -19.72
C TYR A 440 -10.72 1.67 -20.49
N VAL A 441 -11.77 1.54 -21.30
CA VAL A 441 -11.93 0.40 -22.22
C VAL A 441 -11.90 0.94 -23.64
N SER A 442 -10.96 0.47 -24.43
CA SER A 442 -10.89 0.74 -25.86
C SER A 442 -11.24 -0.51 -26.65
N ARG A 443 -11.30 -0.41 -27.98
CA ARG A 443 -11.49 -1.61 -28.80
C ARG A 443 -10.35 -2.62 -28.66
N ARG A 444 -9.18 -2.20 -28.16
CA ARG A 444 -7.98 -3.03 -28.03
C ARG A 444 -8.03 -3.96 -26.81
N ASN A 445 -8.72 -3.57 -25.74
CA ASN A 445 -8.89 -4.39 -24.52
C ASN A 445 -10.35 -4.85 -24.29
N LEU A 446 -11.32 -4.46 -25.12
CA LEU A 446 -12.74 -4.81 -24.97
C LEU A 446 -12.99 -6.32 -24.78
N LEU A 447 -12.34 -7.19 -25.58
CA LEU A 447 -12.51 -8.64 -25.45
C LEU A 447 -11.97 -9.14 -24.10
N ASN A 448 -10.81 -8.62 -23.66
CA ASN A 448 -10.24 -8.98 -22.35
C ASN A 448 -11.15 -8.58 -21.19
N VAL A 449 -11.82 -7.43 -21.29
CA VAL A 449 -12.81 -6.96 -20.31
C VAL A 449 -14.03 -7.87 -20.31
N LEU A 450 -14.61 -8.17 -21.47
CA LEU A 450 -15.77 -9.07 -21.56
C LEU A 450 -15.45 -10.46 -21.01
N ASP A 451 -14.29 -11.02 -21.35
CA ASP A 451 -13.85 -12.32 -20.82
C ASP A 451 -13.66 -12.29 -19.30
N PHE A 452 -13.10 -11.19 -18.75
CA PHE A 452 -12.97 -11.01 -17.31
C PHE A 452 -14.33 -10.96 -16.62
N LEU A 453 -15.25 -10.16 -17.14
CA LEU A 453 -16.59 -9.98 -16.57
C LEU A 453 -17.44 -11.26 -16.65
N LYS A 454 -17.10 -12.20 -17.54
CA LYS A 454 -17.78 -13.49 -17.69
C LYS A 454 -17.25 -14.58 -16.74
N LYS A 455 -16.15 -14.34 -16.02
CA LYS A 455 -15.56 -15.36 -15.12
C LYS A 455 -16.57 -15.86 -14.08
N PRO A 456 -16.55 -17.14 -13.68
CA PRO A 456 -17.48 -17.68 -12.70
C PRO A 456 -17.47 -16.94 -11.35
N ASN A 457 -16.32 -16.38 -10.97
CA ASN A 457 -16.13 -15.59 -9.76
C ASN A 457 -16.13 -14.07 -10.04
N ALA A 458 -16.64 -13.59 -11.18
CA ALA A 458 -16.66 -12.16 -11.49
C ALA A 458 -17.37 -11.32 -10.41
N SER A 459 -18.38 -11.87 -9.73
CA SER A 459 -19.08 -11.17 -8.64
C SER A 459 -18.16 -10.78 -7.47
N THR A 460 -17.06 -11.51 -7.24
CA THR A 460 -16.05 -11.17 -6.23
C THR A 460 -14.95 -10.26 -6.79
N LEU A 461 -14.56 -10.47 -8.05
CA LEU A 461 -13.45 -9.76 -8.70
C LEU A 461 -13.81 -8.37 -9.24
N VAL A 462 -15.07 -8.17 -9.66
CA VAL A 462 -15.52 -6.90 -10.23
C VAL A 462 -15.52 -5.83 -9.15
N SER A 463 -14.96 -4.67 -9.48
CA SER A 463 -14.88 -3.52 -8.58
C SER A 463 -15.40 -2.24 -9.23
N GLY A 464 -15.56 -1.19 -8.43
CA GLY A 464 -16.06 0.12 -8.88
C GLY A 464 -17.57 0.18 -9.14
N THR A 465 -18.33 -0.90 -8.94
CA THR A 465 -19.79 -0.90 -9.13
C THR A 465 -20.53 -1.70 -8.05
N ARG A 466 -21.81 -1.37 -7.88
CA ARG A 466 -22.76 -2.11 -7.04
C ARG A 466 -23.33 -3.35 -7.75
N ASP A 467 -23.48 -3.31 -9.06
CA ASP A 467 -24.02 -4.43 -9.84
C ASP A 467 -22.89 -5.27 -10.44
N ARG A 468 -22.26 -6.08 -9.59
CA ARG A 468 -21.13 -6.93 -9.99
C ARG A 468 -21.54 -8.16 -10.79
N VAL A 469 -22.82 -8.55 -10.69
CA VAL A 469 -23.32 -9.82 -11.26
C VAL A 469 -23.73 -9.62 -12.71
N ASN A 470 -24.44 -8.53 -13.03
CA ASN A 470 -25.01 -8.32 -14.36
C ASN A 470 -24.17 -7.41 -15.25
N LEU A 471 -23.00 -6.95 -14.77
CA LEU A 471 -22.16 -5.99 -15.49
C LEU A 471 -21.76 -6.50 -16.87
N HIS A 472 -21.44 -7.79 -17.01
CA HIS A 472 -21.11 -8.40 -18.31
C HIS A 472 -22.21 -8.18 -19.35
N ASP A 473 -23.44 -8.57 -19.02
CA ASP A 473 -24.55 -8.57 -19.96
C ASP A 473 -24.99 -7.14 -20.28
N LYS A 474 -25.07 -6.28 -19.26
CA LYS A 474 -25.34 -4.85 -19.44
C LYS A 474 -24.31 -4.19 -20.36
N PHE A 475 -23.03 -4.45 -20.12
CA PHE A 475 -21.96 -3.88 -20.92
C PHE A 475 -22.00 -4.37 -22.36
N ARG A 476 -22.16 -5.68 -22.58
CA ARG A 476 -22.30 -6.26 -23.91
C ARG A 476 -23.48 -5.66 -24.68
N ILE A 477 -24.64 -5.54 -24.04
CA ILE A 477 -25.85 -4.95 -24.66
C ILE A 477 -25.62 -3.48 -24.99
N ALA A 478 -25.05 -2.70 -24.08
CA ALA A 478 -24.77 -1.28 -24.29
C ALA A 478 -23.81 -1.05 -25.46
N ILE A 479 -22.80 -1.91 -25.61
CA ILE A 479 -21.86 -1.87 -26.73
C ILE A 479 -22.53 -2.23 -28.04
N GLU A 480 -23.35 -3.29 -28.10
CA GLU A 480 -24.05 -3.63 -29.35
C GLU A 480 -25.12 -2.61 -29.73
N ALA A 481 -25.71 -1.90 -28.76
CA ALA A 481 -26.62 -0.79 -29.03
C ALA A 481 -25.90 0.45 -29.55
N SER A 482 -24.75 0.81 -28.97
CA SER A 482 -24.01 2.04 -29.31
C SER A 482 -23.06 1.87 -30.50
N PHE A 483 -22.50 0.67 -30.66
CA PHE A 483 -21.49 0.33 -31.68
C PHE A 483 -21.77 -1.05 -32.31
N PRO A 484 -22.88 -1.22 -33.05
CA PRO A 484 -23.32 -2.51 -33.56
C PRO A 484 -22.24 -3.27 -34.35
N GLY A 485 -22.07 -4.56 -34.05
CA GLY A 485 -21.15 -5.46 -34.75
C GLY A 485 -19.68 -5.35 -34.32
N THR A 486 -19.35 -4.45 -33.39
CA THR A 486 -17.97 -4.26 -32.93
C THR A 486 -17.42 -5.52 -32.27
N ILE A 487 -18.19 -6.17 -31.37
CA ILE A 487 -17.73 -7.37 -30.66
C ILE A 487 -17.50 -8.51 -31.65
N SER A 488 -18.44 -8.72 -32.58
CA SER A 488 -18.33 -9.73 -33.63
C SER A 488 -17.10 -9.51 -34.53
N GLN A 489 -16.85 -8.26 -34.94
CA GLN A 489 -15.71 -7.91 -35.78
C GLN A 489 -14.37 -8.16 -35.05
N LEU A 490 -14.26 -7.74 -33.79
CA LEU A 490 -13.06 -7.94 -32.98
C LEU A 490 -12.81 -9.43 -32.70
N THR A 491 -13.87 -10.18 -32.40
CA THR A 491 -13.79 -11.64 -32.18
C THR A 491 -13.26 -12.34 -33.41
N ARG A 492 -13.77 -12.00 -34.61
CA ARG A 492 -13.27 -12.55 -35.87
C ARG A 492 -11.79 -12.22 -36.10
N LYS A 493 -11.39 -10.95 -35.92
CA LYS A 493 -9.98 -10.54 -36.04
C LYS A 493 -9.07 -11.28 -35.07
N ALA A 494 -9.51 -11.49 -33.82
CA ALA A 494 -8.75 -12.23 -32.82
C ALA A 494 -8.56 -13.70 -33.23
N MET A 495 -9.62 -14.36 -33.71
CA MET A 495 -9.56 -15.73 -34.22
C MET A 495 -8.63 -15.86 -35.44
N GLU A 496 -8.70 -14.91 -36.38
CA GLU A 496 -7.79 -14.86 -37.55
C GLU A 496 -6.32 -14.71 -37.10
N LYS A 497 -6.03 -13.82 -36.14
CA LYS A 497 -4.68 -13.59 -35.58
C LYS A 497 -4.14 -14.83 -34.86
N GLU A 498 -4.98 -15.54 -34.10
CA GLU A 498 -4.60 -16.81 -33.46
C GLU A 498 -4.34 -17.92 -34.48
N ALA A 499 -5.17 -18.02 -35.52
CA ALA A 499 -4.96 -19.00 -36.60
C ALA A 499 -3.65 -18.74 -37.35
N LEU A 500 -3.31 -17.46 -37.60
CA LEU A 500 -2.03 -17.06 -38.19
C LEU A 500 -0.84 -17.43 -37.30
N LYS A 501 -0.93 -17.25 -35.97
CA LYS A 501 0.14 -17.64 -35.03
C LYS A 501 0.33 -19.16 -34.94
N LYS A 502 -0.73 -19.95 -35.17
CA LYS A 502 -0.69 -21.42 -35.14
C LYS A 502 -0.23 -22.05 -36.45
N LYS A 503 -0.13 -21.28 -37.55
CA LYS A 503 0.45 -21.80 -38.80
C LYS A 503 1.97 -21.99 -38.59
N PRO A 504 2.52 -23.19 -38.83
CA PRO A 504 3.97 -23.40 -38.76
C PRO A 504 4.65 -22.45 -39.74
N SER A 505 5.80 -21.89 -39.36
CA SER A 505 6.54 -21.05 -40.30
C SER A 505 6.99 -21.89 -41.48
N PHE A 506 7.15 -21.28 -42.67
CA PHE A 506 7.69 -21.98 -43.84
C PHE A 506 9.01 -22.70 -43.50
N TRP A 507 9.84 -22.13 -42.62
CA TRP A 507 11.08 -22.74 -42.16
C TRP A 507 10.87 -23.98 -41.28
N ASP A 508 9.86 -23.98 -40.42
CA ASP A 508 9.50 -25.17 -39.60
C ASP A 508 9.02 -26.33 -40.49
N SER A 509 8.33 -26.01 -41.60
CA SER A 509 7.88 -27.01 -42.58
C SER A 509 9.00 -27.54 -43.48
N VAL A 510 10.09 -26.78 -43.65
CA VAL A 510 11.24 -27.18 -44.48
C VAL A 510 12.24 -28.02 -43.66
N THR A 511 12.38 -27.78 -42.36
CA THR A 511 13.25 -28.61 -41.49
C THR A 511 12.76 -30.04 -41.31
N ASP A 512 11.44 -30.28 -41.36
CA ASP A 512 10.86 -31.63 -41.30
C ASP A 512 11.02 -32.44 -42.61
N SER A 513 11.42 -31.78 -43.71
CA SER A 513 11.59 -32.42 -45.02
C SER A 513 13.00 -32.94 -45.33
N LYS A 514 13.94 -32.87 -44.37
CA LYS A 514 15.32 -33.41 -44.53
C LYS A 514 15.52 -34.81 -43.93
N SER A 515 14.53 -35.68 -44.04
CA SER A 515 14.66 -37.15 -43.83
C SER A 515 14.79 -37.91 -45.15
N GLY A 516 15.42 -37.30 -46.16
CA GLY A 516 15.63 -37.90 -47.49
C GLY A 516 17.01 -37.58 -48.07
N ALA A 517 17.96 -38.49 -47.83
CA ALA A 517 19.14 -38.79 -48.64
C ALA A 517 19.89 -37.65 -49.35
N PHE A 518 21.07 -37.28 -48.82
CA PHE A 518 22.24 -37.01 -49.66
C PHE A 518 23.48 -37.66 -49.04
N LYS A 519 23.89 -38.80 -49.61
CA LYS A 519 25.23 -39.36 -49.45
C LYS A 519 26.15 -38.63 -50.43
N PHE A 520 27.29 -38.14 -49.96
CA PHE A 520 28.52 -38.20 -50.74
C PHE A 520 29.66 -38.73 -49.87
N SER A 521 30.35 -39.70 -50.44
CA SER A 521 31.55 -40.38 -49.97
C SER A 521 32.80 -39.67 -50.48
N PHE A 522 33.83 -39.71 -49.64
CA PHE A 522 35.24 -39.30 -49.76
C PHE A 522 35.58 -37.95 -49.13
#